data_AF-A0A915DEE0-F1
#
_entry.id   AF-A0A915DEE0-F1
#
_cell.length_a   1.000
_cell.length_b   1.000
_cell.length_c   1.000
_cell.angle_alpha   90.00
_cell.angle_beta   90.00
_cell.angle_gamma   90.00
#
_symmetry.space_group_name_H-M   'P 1'
#
loop_
_entity.id
_entity.type
_entity.pdbx_description
1 polymer ?
#
loop_
_entity_poly.entity_id
_entity_poly.type
_entity_poly.pdbx_seq_one_letter_code
_entity_poly.pdbx_strand_id
1 'polypeptide(L)'
;MASAVLFTSYFVLIALFYDKTDGFQKTSLINYCVLKSIPVFALAALVHIGHGNLKGKNRTAHALGLFFGACGDFIIAFHQYGLVSAALAFGVGHLFYMKTFALQLKKVSAELATVVLLYALFMNHFFLMPEFFFHPLSTIILMAYSLILGTALVISGSLYFHGTKTQGPKEMSSLLRFIGYSLFFLSDSLLLLVHAGFHLPCSSVIVLSTYYTSQYVILWSADIAEVDIAEYSLDKDVCINNNFNKQIACVDRYPKIKAN
;
A
#
# COMPACT_ATOMS: atom_id res chain seq x y z
N MET A 1 -13.89 16.51 4.62
CA MET A 1 -13.81 17.21 3.31
C MET A 1 -12.56 16.83 2.51
N ALA A 2 -11.39 16.67 3.12
CA ALA A 2 -10.16 16.40 2.37
C ALA A 2 -10.11 15.04 1.63
N SER A 3 -10.73 13.99 2.18
CA SER A 3 -10.82 12.66 1.53
C SER A 3 -11.59 12.68 0.19
N ALA A 4 -12.59 13.56 0.03
CA ALA A 4 -13.39 13.64 -1.19
C ALA A 4 -12.62 14.26 -2.38
N VAL A 5 -11.76 15.25 -2.11
CA VAL A 5 -10.90 15.87 -3.14
C VAL A 5 -9.86 14.85 -3.62
N LEU A 6 -9.21 14.13 -2.69
CA LEU A 6 -8.27 13.06 -3.03
C LEU A 6 -8.94 11.97 -3.87
N PHE A 7 -10.10 11.48 -3.43
CA PHE A 7 -10.88 10.47 -4.16
C PHE A 7 -11.23 10.95 -5.57
N THR A 8 -11.90 12.10 -5.67
CA THR A 8 -12.45 12.58 -6.95
C THR A 8 -11.33 12.85 -7.94
N SER A 9 -10.28 13.57 -7.52
CA SER A 9 -9.13 13.86 -8.39
C SER A 9 -8.47 12.59 -8.91
N TYR A 10 -8.27 11.59 -8.03
CA TYR A 10 -7.62 10.34 -8.38
C TYR A 10 -8.44 9.50 -9.37
N PHE A 11 -9.71 9.24 -9.07
CA PHE A 11 -10.55 8.38 -9.92
C PHE A 11 -10.94 9.05 -11.23
N VAL A 12 -11.04 10.39 -11.29
CA VAL A 12 -11.22 11.12 -12.55
C VAL A 12 -10.00 10.94 -13.46
N LEU A 13 -8.79 11.02 -12.90
CA LEU A 13 -7.56 10.82 -13.69
C LEU A 13 -7.42 9.37 -14.18
N ILE A 14 -7.84 8.39 -13.37
CA ILE A 14 -7.88 6.97 -13.80
C ILE A 14 -8.92 6.76 -14.91
N ALA A 15 -10.11 7.35 -14.78
CA ALA A 15 -11.14 7.27 -15.82
C ALA A 15 -10.67 7.92 -17.12
N LEU A 16 -9.98 9.07 -17.04
CA LEU A 16 -9.36 9.71 -18.19
C LEU A 16 -8.27 8.83 -18.82
N PHE A 17 -7.42 8.20 -18.01
CA PHE A 17 -6.42 7.26 -18.52
C PHE A 17 -7.08 6.07 -19.23
N TYR A 18 -8.12 5.48 -18.62
CA TYR A 18 -8.88 4.37 -19.21
C TYR A 18 -9.49 4.75 -20.56
N ASP A 19 -10.19 5.90 -20.64
CA ASP A 19 -10.78 6.43 -21.87
C ASP A 19 -9.74 6.67 -22.96
N LYS A 20 -8.64 7.36 -22.63
CA LYS A 20 -7.59 7.73 -23.60
C LYS A 20 -6.75 6.57 -24.09
N THR A 21 -6.87 5.40 -23.47
CA THR A 21 -6.07 4.22 -23.82
C THR A 21 -6.93 3.02 -24.18
N ASP A 22 -8.23 3.24 -24.46
CA ASP A 22 -9.15 2.18 -24.86
C ASP A 22 -9.11 0.97 -23.91
N GLY A 23 -9.20 1.26 -22.60
CA GLY A 23 -9.14 0.24 -21.56
C GLY A 23 -7.73 -0.19 -21.16
N PHE A 24 -6.82 0.78 -21.03
CA PHE A 24 -5.41 0.58 -20.65
C PHE A 24 -4.60 -0.21 -21.68
N GLN A 25 -4.97 -0.14 -22.95
CA GLN A 25 -4.16 -0.68 -24.02
C GLN A 25 -2.97 0.24 -24.30
N LYS A 26 -1.80 -0.37 -24.52
CA LYS A 26 -0.58 0.38 -24.78
C LYS A 26 -0.67 1.01 -26.18
N THR A 27 -0.79 2.33 -26.24
CA THR A 27 -0.85 3.11 -27.49
C THR A 27 0.49 3.81 -27.76
N SER A 28 0.53 5.14 -27.83
CA SER A 28 1.75 5.94 -27.97
C SER A 28 2.58 5.85 -26.69
N LEU A 29 3.87 5.49 -26.83
CA LEU A 29 4.75 5.18 -25.70
C LEU A 29 4.76 6.29 -24.65
N ILE A 30 5.07 7.54 -25.03
CA ILE A 30 5.20 8.65 -24.08
C ILE A 30 3.84 9.02 -23.45
N ASN A 31 2.80 9.12 -24.26
CA ASN A 31 1.46 9.49 -23.77
C ASN A 31 0.94 8.45 -22.77
N TYR A 32 1.10 7.17 -23.07
CA TYR A 32 0.70 6.09 -22.17
C TYR A 32 1.47 6.14 -20.85
N CYS A 33 2.79 6.38 -20.88
CA CYS A 33 3.60 6.51 -19.66
C CYS A 33 3.10 7.66 -18.77
N VAL A 34 2.88 8.82 -19.37
CA VAL A 34 2.42 10.01 -18.64
C VAL A 34 1.02 9.80 -18.07
N LEU A 35 0.08 9.29 -18.87
CA LEU A 35 -1.30 9.04 -18.42
C LEU A 35 -1.35 7.99 -17.30
N LYS A 36 -0.51 6.95 -17.37
CA LYS A 36 -0.45 5.92 -16.32
C LYS A 36 0.07 6.49 -14.99
N SER A 37 1.07 7.36 -15.02
CA SER A 37 1.69 7.90 -13.80
C SER A 37 0.93 9.06 -13.15
N ILE A 38 0.21 9.86 -13.95
CA ILE A 38 -0.45 11.08 -13.49
C ILE A 38 -1.38 10.87 -12.27
N PRO A 39 -2.24 9.83 -12.21
CA PRO A 39 -3.13 9.65 -11.06
C PRO A 39 -2.36 9.54 -9.74
N VAL A 40 -1.31 8.71 -9.71
CA VAL A 40 -0.51 8.49 -8.50
C VAL A 40 0.36 9.70 -8.18
N PHE A 41 0.88 10.40 -9.21
CA PHE A 41 1.64 11.63 -9.03
C PHE A 41 0.79 12.76 -8.45
N ALA A 42 -0.43 12.95 -8.97
CA ALA A 42 -1.39 13.92 -8.45
C ALA A 42 -1.75 13.60 -7.00
N LEU A 43 -1.98 12.32 -6.68
CA LEU A 43 -2.25 11.89 -5.32
C LEU A 43 -1.06 12.21 -4.38
N ALA A 44 0.18 11.95 -4.82
CA ALA A 44 1.39 12.30 -4.09
C ALA A 44 1.46 13.80 -3.78
N ALA A 45 1.23 14.64 -4.79
CA ALA A 45 1.27 16.10 -4.67
C ALA A 45 0.19 16.62 -3.73
N LEU A 46 -1.05 16.13 -3.85
CA LEU A 46 -2.16 16.55 -2.99
C LEU A 46 -1.90 16.21 -1.52
N VAL A 47 -1.44 14.99 -1.25
CA VAL A 47 -1.05 14.55 0.10
C VAL A 47 0.08 15.42 0.63
N HIS A 48 1.10 15.71 -0.17
CA HIS A 48 2.23 16.55 0.24
C HIS A 48 1.81 17.97 0.64
N ILE A 49 0.92 18.59 -0.13
CA ILE A 49 0.39 19.95 0.12
C ILE A 49 -0.55 19.98 1.34
N GLY A 50 -0.99 18.82 1.84
CA GLY A 50 -1.79 18.70 3.06
C GLY A 50 -3.27 18.46 2.80
N HIS A 51 -3.65 17.97 1.61
CA HIS A 51 -4.96 17.37 1.45
C HIS A 51 -4.96 16.01 2.15
N GLY A 52 -5.80 15.88 3.17
CA GLY A 52 -5.94 14.72 4.02
C GLY A 52 -5.85 15.12 5.49
N ASN A 53 -5.91 14.12 6.35
CA ASN A 53 -5.68 14.19 7.79
C ASN A 53 -4.24 13.83 8.17
N LEU A 54 -3.46 13.21 7.28
CA LEU A 54 -2.06 12.87 7.51
C LEU A 54 -1.21 14.09 7.90
N LYS A 55 -0.40 13.94 8.96
CA LYS A 55 0.44 15.01 9.51
C LYS A 55 1.92 14.67 9.53
N GLY A 56 2.75 15.71 9.57
CA GLY A 56 4.19 15.64 9.84
C GLY A 56 4.93 14.57 9.03
N LYS A 57 5.63 13.68 9.74
CA LYS A 57 6.47 12.62 9.14
C LYS A 57 5.65 11.58 8.38
N ASN A 58 4.43 11.26 8.81
CA ASN A 58 3.56 10.29 8.14
C ASN A 58 3.13 10.83 6.76
N ARG A 59 2.73 12.10 6.70
CA ARG A 59 2.41 12.78 5.43
C ARG A 59 3.57 12.72 4.44
N THR A 60 4.77 13.08 4.88
CA THR A 60 5.96 13.04 4.01
C THR A 60 6.28 11.62 3.55
N ALA A 61 6.18 10.62 4.43
CA ALA A 61 6.42 9.23 4.07
C ALA A 61 5.41 8.73 3.03
N HIS A 62 4.11 8.99 3.20
CA HIS A 62 3.10 8.61 2.22
C HIS A 62 3.26 9.35 0.89
N ALA A 63 3.55 10.65 0.91
CA ALA A 63 3.80 11.41 -0.31
C ALA A 63 5.03 10.88 -1.08
N LEU A 64 6.12 10.54 -0.38
CA LEU A 64 7.29 9.90 -1.00
C LEU A 64 6.95 8.50 -1.52
N GLY A 65 6.19 7.71 -0.76
CA GLY A 65 5.70 6.39 -1.19
C GLY A 65 4.95 6.46 -2.52
N LEU A 66 3.99 7.39 -2.62
CA LEU A 66 3.23 7.65 -3.83
C LEU A 66 4.13 8.19 -4.97
N PHE A 67 5.05 9.12 -4.67
CA PHE A 67 5.98 9.66 -5.67
C PHE A 67 6.82 8.55 -6.33
N PHE A 68 7.41 7.67 -5.51
CA PHE A 68 8.17 6.52 -6.03
C PHE A 68 7.27 5.53 -6.78
N GLY A 69 6.00 5.37 -6.35
CA GLY A 69 4.99 4.63 -7.12
C GLY A 69 4.75 5.23 -8.50
N ALA A 70 4.55 6.54 -8.59
CA ALA A 70 4.37 7.22 -9.87
C ALA A 70 5.60 7.13 -10.79
N CYS A 71 6.81 7.18 -10.23
CA CYS A 71 8.04 6.93 -10.96
C CYS A 71 8.09 5.48 -11.47
N GLY A 72 7.72 4.49 -10.64
CA GLY A 72 7.60 3.09 -11.04
C GLY A 72 6.62 2.91 -12.20
N ASP A 73 5.46 3.55 -12.14
CA ASP A 73 4.46 3.54 -13.22
C ASP A 73 5.00 4.08 -14.55
N PHE A 74 5.83 5.12 -14.49
CA PHE A 74 6.43 5.70 -15.69
C PHE A 74 7.45 4.74 -16.27
N ILE A 75 8.35 4.23 -15.43
CA ILE A 75 9.47 3.37 -15.82
C ILE A 75 8.97 2.05 -16.42
N ILE A 76 7.98 1.40 -15.79
CA ILE A 76 7.44 0.12 -16.28
C ILE A 76 6.72 0.29 -17.62
N ALA A 77 6.12 1.45 -17.87
CA ALA A 77 5.44 1.73 -19.13
C ALA A 77 6.43 2.09 -20.26
N PHE A 78 7.51 2.79 -19.91
CA PHE A 78 8.45 3.39 -20.85
C PHE A 78 9.35 2.35 -21.53
N HIS A 79 9.85 1.37 -20.80
CA HIS A 79 10.84 0.43 -21.33
C HIS A 79 10.33 -1.00 -21.34
N GLN A 80 10.65 -1.77 -22.40
CA GLN A 80 10.27 -3.18 -22.52
C GLN A 80 10.83 -4.04 -21.37
N TYR A 81 11.98 -3.63 -20.82
CA TYR A 81 12.60 -4.23 -19.64
C TYR A 81 12.45 -3.37 -18.37
N GLY A 82 11.46 -2.48 -18.34
CA GLY A 82 11.25 -1.51 -17.25
C GLY A 82 10.83 -2.14 -15.93
N LEU A 83 10.42 -3.41 -15.91
CA LEU A 83 9.90 -4.10 -14.73
C LEU A 83 10.89 -4.08 -13.55
N VAL A 84 12.18 -4.36 -13.80
CA VAL A 84 13.21 -4.42 -12.75
C VAL A 84 13.43 -3.06 -12.11
N SER A 85 13.61 -2.01 -12.93
CA SER A 85 13.81 -0.65 -12.44
C SER A 85 12.55 -0.10 -11.77
N ALA A 86 11.36 -0.46 -12.26
CA ALA A 86 10.11 -0.12 -11.61
C ALA A 86 9.94 -0.82 -10.26
N ALA A 87 10.30 -2.10 -10.16
CA ALA A 87 10.27 -2.85 -8.89
C ALA A 87 11.17 -2.23 -7.82
N LEU A 88 12.33 -1.65 -8.21
CA LEU A 88 13.14 -0.86 -7.27
C LEU A 88 12.39 0.38 -6.77
N ALA A 89 11.76 1.14 -7.67
CA ALA A 89 10.98 2.32 -7.29
C ALA A 89 9.79 1.95 -6.40
N PHE A 90 8.98 0.97 -6.80
CA PHE A 90 7.87 0.46 -6.00
C PHE A 90 8.34 -0.08 -4.64
N GLY A 91 9.44 -0.82 -4.61
CA GLY A 91 10.03 -1.35 -3.38
C GLY A 91 10.38 -0.24 -2.40
N VAL A 92 11.08 0.79 -2.86
CA VAL A 92 11.38 1.99 -2.06
C VAL A 92 10.09 2.66 -1.58
N GLY A 93 9.08 2.77 -2.43
CA GLY A 93 7.77 3.30 -2.06
C GLY A 93 7.11 2.53 -0.91
N HIS A 94 7.13 1.20 -0.96
CA HIS A 94 6.60 0.37 0.13
C HIS A 94 7.41 0.47 1.42
N LEU A 95 8.74 0.65 1.35
CA LEU A 95 9.55 0.92 2.55
C LEU A 95 9.10 2.22 3.25
N PHE A 96 8.79 3.27 2.49
CA PHE A 96 8.23 4.51 3.04
C PHE A 96 6.87 4.29 3.70
N TYR A 97 5.96 3.55 3.07
CA TYR A 97 4.69 3.21 3.69
C TYR A 97 4.86 2.38 4.95
N MET A 98 5.65 1.31 4.92
CA MET A 98 5.86 0.43 6.06
C MET A 98 6.44 1.17 7.27
N LYS A 99 7.31 2.17 7.05
CA LYS A 99 7.85 3.01 8.13
C LYS A 99 6.75 3.65 8.99
N THR A 100 5.58 3.93 8.42
CA THR A 100 4.47 4.60 9.14
C THR A 100 3.72 3.67 10.09
N PHE A 101 3.68 2.36 9.83
CA PHE A 101 2.85 1.43 10.59
C PHE A 101 3.60 0.22 11.18
N ALA A 102 4.77 -0.14 10.67
CA ALA A 102 5.53 -1.31 11.14
C ALA A 102 5.92 -1.18 12.62
N LEU A 103 6.21 0.04 13.08
CA LEU A 103 6.56 0.31 14.49
C LEU A 103 5.38 0.09 15.45
N GLN A 104 4.15 0.09 14.93
CA GLN A 104 2.93 -0.13 15.71
C GLN A 104 2.61 -1.62 15.88
N LEU A 105 3.39 -2.51 15.27
CA LEU A 105 3.19 -3.95 15.35
C LEU A 105 3.44 -4.47 16.76
N LYS A 106 2.44 -5.17 17.32
CA LYS A 106 2.53 -5.88 18.60
C LYS A 106 3.01 -7.32 18.40
N LYS A 107 2.35 -8.02 17.49
CA LYS A 107 2.55 -9.45 17.23
C LYS A 107 2.36 -9.73 15.75
N VAL A 108 3.28 -10.50 15.16
CA VAL A 108 3.16 -11.00 13.79
C VAL A 108 2.19 -12.19 13.78
N SER A 109 1.24 -12.23 12.84
CA SER A 109 0.45 -13.43 12.56
C SER A 109 1.32 -14.46 11.87
N ALA A 110 1.66 -15.53 12.60
CA ALA A 110 2.45 -16.61 12.06
C ALA A 110 1.72 -17.33 10.92
N GLU A 111 0.40 -17.53 11.02
CA GLU A 111 -0.36 -18.20 9.96
C GLU A 111 -0.31 -17.40 8.66
N LEU A 112 -0.58 -16.09 8.73
CA LEU A 112 -0.51 -15.22 7.56
C LEU A 112 0.91 -15.15 6.99
N ALA A 113 1.92 -15.03 7.87
CA ALA A 113 3.32 -15.01 7.45
C ALA A 113 3.71 -16.29 6.70
N THR A 114 3.32 -17.45 7.22
CA THR A 114 3.57 -18.74 6.57
C THR A 114 2.88 -18.85 5.22
N VAL A 115 1.59 -18.48 5.13
CA VAL A 115 0.84 -18.53 3.86
C VAL A 115 1.46 -17.61 2.82
N VAL A 116 1.75 -16.35 3.17
CA VAL A 116 2.35 -15.38 2.24
C VAL A 116 3.76 -15.80 1.85
N LEU A 117 4.57 -16.34 2.78
CA LEU A 117 5.91 -16.82 2.47
C LEU A 117 5.88 -18.03 1.54
N LEU A 118 5.02 -19.02 1.79
CA LEU A 118 4.87 -20.19 0.91
C LEU A 118 4.41 -19.78 -0.48
N TYR A 119 3.46 -18.85 -0.58
CA TYR A 119 3.04 -18.30 -1.85
C TYR A 119 4.18 -17.57 -2.58
N ALA A 120 4.92 -16.70 -1.87
CA ALA A 120 6.05 -15.97 -2.45
C ALA A 120 7.17 -16.92 -2.91
N LEU A 121 7.48 -17.96 -2.12
CA LEU A 121 8.44 -19.00 -2.51
C LEU A 121 7.97 -19.76 -3.74
N PHE A 122 6.69 -20.12 -3.80
CA PHE A 122 6.09 -20.75 -4.98
C PHE A 122 6.24 -19.84 -6.21
N MET A 123 5.77 -18.60 -6.15
CA MET A 123 5.84 -17.66 -7.27
C MET A 123 7.28 -17.42 -7.72
N ASN A 124 8.19 -17.19 -6.77
CA ASN A 124 9.59 -16.94 -7.08
C ASN A 124 10.27 -18.18 -7.69
N HIS A 125 9.99 -19.39 -7.16
CA HIS A 125 10.57 -20.62 -7.65
C HIS A 125 10.11 -20.97 -9.07
N PHE A 126 8.81 -20.84 -9.37
CA PHE A 126 8.29 -21.26 -10.66
C PHE A 126 8.42 -20.18 -11.76
N PHE A 127 8.40 -18.89 -11.40
CA PHE A 127 8.35 -17.81 -12.40
C PHE A 127 9.60 -16.93 -12.45
N LEU A 128 10.43 -16.88 -11.40
CA LEU A 128 11.64 -16.04 -11.37
C LEU A 128 12.95 -16.84 -11.36
N MET A 129 13.01 -17.97 -10.65
CA MET A 129 14.23 -18.79 -10.57
C MET A 129 14.72 -19.33 -11.92
N PRO A 130 13.86 -19.71 -12.90
CA PRO A 130 14.35 -20.09 -14.22
C PRO A 130 15.18 -18.99 -14.91
N GLU A 131 14.82 -17.72 -14.69
CA GLU A 131 15.53 -16.55 -15.23
C GLU A 131 16.86 -16.27 -14.54
N PHE A 132 17.12 -16.86 -13.36
CA PHE A 132 18.32 -16.60 -12.58
C PHE A 132 19.61 -16.92 -13.34
N PHE A 133 19.60 -17.97 -14.16
CA PHE A 133 20.77 -18.38 -14.93
C PHE A 133 21.13 -17.43 -16.08
N PHE A 134 20.16 -16.63 -16.55
CA PHE A 134 20.35 -15.68 -17.64
C PHE A 134 20.53 -14.25 -17.12
N HIS A 135 19.75 -13.86 -16.10
CA HIS A 135 19.66 -12.49 -15.60
C HIS A 135 19.66 -12.45 -14.05
N PRO A 136 20.75 -12.87 -13.39
CA PRO A 136 20.77 -13.09 -11.94
C PRO A 136 20.45 -11.82 -11.13
N LEU A 137 20.97 -10.66 -11.53
CA LEU A 137 20.72 -9.40 -10.83
C LEU A 137 19.25 -8.99 -10.91
N SER A 138 18.64 -9.07 -12.10
CA SER A 138 17.22 -8.77 -12.30
C SER A 138 16.33 -9.69 -11.47
N THR A 139 16.63 -10.99 -11.48
CA THR A 139 15.91 -12.00 -10.70
C THR A 139 16.00 -11.73 -9.20
N ILE A 140 17.21 -11.44 -8.68
CA ILE A 140 17.40 -11.10 -7.26
C ILE A 140 16.59 -9.86 -6.87
N ILE A 141 16.59 -8.81 -7.71
CA ILE A 141 15.83 -7.58 -7.46
C ILE A 141 14.32 -7.88 -7.37
N LEU A 142 13.78 -8.65 -8.32
CA LEU A 142 12.35 -8.99 -8.35
C LEU A 142 11.96 -9.90 -7.16
N MET A 143 12.81 -10.87 -6.80
CA MET A 143 12.59 -11.71 -5.62
C MET A 143 12.62 -10.89 -4.33
N ALA A 144 13.60 -9.98 -4.19
CA ALA A 144 13.68 -9.08 -3.04
C ALA A 144 12.46 -8.16 -2.96
N TYR A 145 12.01 -7.63 -4.10
CA TYR A 145 10.79 -6.83 -4.18
C TYR A 145 9.55 -7.62 -3.73
N SER A 146 9.38 -8.85 -4.22
CA SER A 146 8.31 -9.78 -3.80
C SER A 146 8.30 -9.99 -2.28
N LEU A 147 9.48 -10.13 -1.65
CA LEU A 147 9.61 -10.25 -0.20
C LEU A 147 9.24 -8.95 0.54
N ILE A 148 9.61 -7.77 0.02
CA ILE A 148 9.23 -6.47 0.59
C ILE A 148 7.70 -6.33 0.58
N LEU A 149 7.06 -6.63 -0.54
CA LEU A 149 5.60 -6.52 -0.67
C LEU A 149 4.88 -7.55 0.21
N GLY A 150 5.36 -8.80 0.24
CA GLY A 150 4.85 -9.84 1.15
C GLY A 150 4.99 -9.43 2.62
N THR A 151 6.12 -8.83 3.00
CA THR A 151 6.32 -8.30 4.36
C THR A 151 5.30 -7.21 4.69
N ALA A 152 5.05 -6.27 3.76
CA ALA A 152 4.06 -5.22 3.95
C ALA A 152 2.65 -5.80 4.16
N LEU A 153 2.27 -6.81 3.37
CA LEU A 153 1.01 -7.53 3.52
C LEU A 153 0.90 -8.23 4.88
N VAL A 154 1.95 -8.96 5.29
CA VAL A 154 1.98 -9.67 6.58
C VAL A 154 1.88 -8.71 7.75
N ILE A 155 2.64 -7.61 7.75
CA ILE A 155 2.57 -6.60 8.81
C ILE A 155 1.18 -5.98 8.84
N SER A 156 0.61 -5.62 7.67
CA SER A 156 -0.73 -5.03 7.60
C SER A 156 -1.81 -5.97 8.14
N GLY A 157 -1.82 -7.23 7.71
CA GLY A 157 -2.78 -8.22 8.21
C GLY A 157 -2.56 -8.55 9.68
N SER A 158 -1.31 -8.58 10.14
CA SER A 158 -0.99 -8.76 11.57
C SER A 158 -1.56 -7.63 12.43
N LEU A 159 -1.49 -6.38 11.96
CA LEU A 159 -2.10 -5.23 12.64
C LEU A 159 -3.63 -5.32 12.66
N TYR A 160 -4.25 -5.87 11.61
CA TYR A 160 -5.69 -6.14 11.61
C TYR A 160 -6.08 -7.23 12.60
N PHE A 161 -5.38 -8.36 12.64
CA PHE A 161 -5.75 -9.49 13.50
C PHE A 161 -5.36 -9.32 14.98
N HIS A 162 -4.23 -8.70 15.25
CA HIS A 162 -3.66 -8.57 16.62
C HIS A 162 -3.70 -7.15 17.17
N GLY A 163 -4.13 -6.18 16.37
CA GLY A 163 -4.17 -4.77 16.75
C GLY A 163 -2.81 -4.08 16.71
N THR A 164 -2.84 -2.79 17.01
CA THR A 164 -1.66 -1.91 17.01
C THR A 164 -1.26 -1.58 18.45
N LYS A 165 -0.10 -0.95 18.71
CA LYS A 165 0.27 -0.50 20.06
C LYS A 165 -0.76 0.45 20.70
N THR A 166 -1.51 1.19 19.90
CA THR A 166 -2.47 2.19 20.34
C THR A 166 -3.93 1.79 20.17
N GLN A 167 -4.22 0.81 19.30
CA GLN A 167 -5.58 0.42 18.93
C GLN A 167 -5.82 -1.08 19.11
N GLY A 168 -7.10 -1.47 19.19
CA GLY A 168 -7.53 -2.86 19.27
C GLY A 168 -7.33 -3.62 17.94
N PRO A 169 -7.59 -4.93 17.93
CA PRO A 169 -7.70 -5.70 16.70
C PRO A 169 -9.00 -5.35 15.96
N LYS A 170 -9.01 -5.61 14.64
CA LYS A 170 -10.16 -5.45 13.73
C LYS A 170 -10.64 -4.02 13.49
N GLU A 171 -9.77 -3.03 13.70
CA GLU A 171 -10.07 -1.63 13.35
C GLU A 171 -10.21 -1.44 11.84
N MET A 172 -11.10 -0.52 11.44
CA MET A 172 -11.40 -0.21 10.04
C MET A 172 -10.15 0.27 9.28
N SER A 173 -9.32 1.12 9.88
CA SER A 173 -8.06 1.57 9.30
C SER A 173 -7.10 0.42 9.04
N SER A 174 -7.01 -0.56 9.93
CA SER A 174 -6.17 -1.74 9.72
C SER A 174 -6.76 -2.71 8.70
N LEU A 175 -8.10 -2.85 8.64
CA LEU A 175 -8.79 -3.65 7.62
C LEU A 175 -8.55 -3.09 6.22
N LEU A 176 -8.80 -1.79 6.01
CA LEU A 176 -8.60 -1.14 4.72
C LEU A 176 -7.15 -1.29 4.25
N ARG A 177 -6.18 -1.07 5.14
CA ARG A 177 -4.77 -1.26 4.81
C ARG A 177 -4.46 -2.68 4.37
N PHE A 178 -5.03 -3.67 5.07
CA PHE A 178 -4.84 -5.08 4.73
C PHE A 178 -5.49 -5.42 3.38
N ILE A 179 -6.69 -4.91 3.10
CA ILE A 179 -7.34 -5.04 1.78
C ILE A 179 -6.49 -4.38 0.69
N GLY A 180 -5.99 -3.16 0.95
CA GLY A 180 -5.11 -2.43 0.03
C GLY A 180 -3.87 -3.25 -0.32
N TYR A 181 -3.11 -3.72 0.68
CA TYR A 181 -1.94 -4.56 0.40
C TYR A 181 -2.29 -5.91 -0.22
N SER A 182 -3.47 -6.48 0.05
CA SER A 182 -3.91 -7.72 -0.59
C SER A 182 -4.16 -7.51 -2.09
N LEU A 183 -4.83 -6.40 -2.45
CA LEU A 183 -5.05 -6.00 -3.84
C LEU A 183 -3.72 -5.68 -4.55
N PHE A 184 -2.79 -5.01 -3.88
CA PHE A 184 -1.46 -4.73 -4.44
C PHE A 184 -0.69 -6.02 -4.69
N PHE A 185 -0.66 -6.93 -3.70
CA PHE A 185 0.00 -8.23 -3.83
C PHE A 185 -0.59 -9.07 -4.96
N LEU A 186 -1.92 -9.03 -5.12
CA LEU A 186 -2.61 -9.68 -6.25
C LEU A 186 -2.25 -9.05 -7.60
N SER A 187 -2.30 -7.71 -7.70
CA SER A 187 -1.88 -6.96 -8.90
C SER A 187 -0.50 -7.40 -9.38
N ASP A 188 0.46 -7.42 -8.48
CA ASP A 188 1.86 -7.67 -8.83
C ASP A 188 2.14 -9.14 -9.09
N SER A 189 1.40 -10.04 -8.45
CA SER A 189 1.44 -11.47 -8.79
C SER A 189 0.93 -11.71 -10.20
N LEU A 190 -0.16 -11.03 -10.61
CA LEU A 190 -0.69 -11.11 -11.98
C LEU A 190 0.26 -10.46 -12.99
N LEU A 191 0.88 -9.33 -12.64
CA LEU A 191 1.89 -8.67 -13.45
C LEU A 191 3.11 -9.59 -13.70
N LEU A 192 3.55 -10.31 -12.66
CA LEU A 192 4.62 -11.30 -12.77
C LEU A 192 4.23 -12.48 -13.68
N LEU A 193 3.00 -12.99 -13.57
CA LEU A 193 2.52 -14.06 -14.46
C LEU A 193 2.51 -13.62 -15.92
N VAL A 194 2.00 -12.42 -16.20
CA VAL A 194 2.02 -11.85 -17.55
C VAL A 194 3.45 -11.68 -18.05
N HIS A 195 4.38 -11.23 -17.19
CA HIS A 195 5.79 -11.13 -17.55
C HIS A 195 6.44 -12.49 -17.84
N ALA A 196 6.06 -13.54 -17.11
CA ALA A 196 6.49 -14.92 -17.35
C ALA A 196 5.85 -15.57 -18.61
N GLY A 197 5.04 -14.82 -19.37
CA GLY A 197 4.46 -15.28 -20.64
C GLY A 197 3.04 -15.85 -20.53
N PHE A 198 2.38 -15.77 -19.37
CA PHE A 198 0.99 -16.22 -19.25
C PHE A 198 0.03 -15.21 -19.86
N HIS A 199 -0.80 -15.65 -20.80
CA HIS A 199 -1.84 -14.84 -21.40
C HIS A 199 -3.13 -14.91 -20.58
N LEU A 200 -3.40 -13.88 -19.80
CA LEU A 200 -4.65 -13.73 -19.04
C LEU A 200 -5.61 -12.79 -19.79
N PRO A 201 -6.90 -13.13 -19.91
CA PRO A 201 -7.88 -12.24 -20.52
C PRO A 201 -8.02 -10.97 -19.67
N CYS A 202 -8.06 -9.81 -20.33
CA CYS A 202 -8.20 -8.50 -19.68
C CYS A 202 -7.12 -8.22 -18.60
N SER A 203 -5.91 -8.80 -18.76
CA SER A 203 -4.82 -8.69 -17.78
C SER A 203 -4.50 -7.25 -17.40
N SER A 204 -4.38 -6.34 -18.37
CA SER A 204 -4.12 -4.92 -18.13
C SER A 204 -5.19 -4.27 -17.25
N VAL A 205 -6.47 -4.61 -17.47
CA VAL A 205 -7.60 -4.06 -16.70
C VAL A 205 -7.56 -4.57 -15.27
N ILE A 206 -7.33 -5.87 -15.07
CA ILE A 206 -7.31 -6.46 -13.73
C ILE A 206 -6.10 -5.96 -12.94
N VAL A 207 -4.92 -5.99 -13.53
CA VAL A 207 -3.67 -5.50 -12.91
C VAL A 207 -3.81 -4.02 -12.53
N LEU A 208 -4.22 -3.16 -13.47
CA LEU A 208 -4.28 -1.72 -13.18
C LEU A 208 -5.44 -1.34 -12.26
N SER A 209 -6.60 -2.00 -12.35
CA SER A 209 -7.71 -1.71 -11.45
C SER A 209 -7.40 -2.13 -10.01
N THR A 210 -6.81 -3.30 -9.80
CA THR A 210 -6.35 -3.75 -8.47
C THR A 210 -5.22 -2.86 -7.95
N TYR A 211 -4.25 -2.49 -8.80
CA TYR A 211 -3.18 -1.55 -8.46
C TYR A 211 -3.69 -0.18 -8.01
N TYR A 212 -4.47 0.52 -8.83
CA TYR A 212 -4.92 1.87 -8.47
C TYR A 212 -5.85 1.86 -7.26
N THR A 213 -6.72 0.86 -7.16
CA THR A 213 -7.57 0.70 -5.98
C THR A 213 -6.72 0.49 -4.73
N SER A 214 -5.67 -0.35 -4.82
CA SER A 214 -4.77 -0.60 -3.69
C SER A 214 -4.06 0.66 -3.21
N GLN A 215 -3.53 1.48 -4.12
CA GLN A 215 -2.83 2.73 -3.79
C GLN A 215 -3.72 3.70 -3.02
N TYR A 216 -4.96 3.91 -3.50
CA TYR A 216 -5.91 4.78 -2.81
C TYR A 216 -6.32 4.21 -1.45
N VAL A 217 -6.65 2.92 -1.38
CA VAL A 217 -7.10 2.28 -0.15
C VAL A 217 -6.00 2.29 0.93
N ILE A 218 -4.73 2.08 0.56
CA ILE A 218 -3.59 2.20 1.47
C ILE A 218 -3.48 3.63 2.02
N LEU A 219 -3.58 4.64 1.16
CA LEU A 219 -3.56 6.03 1.60
C LEU A 219 -4.74 6.35 2.54
N TRP A 220 -5.95 5.97 2.13
CA TRP A 220 -7.17 6.23 2.90
C TRP A 220 -7.14 5.56 4.26
N SER A 221 -6.58 4.36 4.34
CA SER A 221 -6.39 3.65 5.60
C SER A 221 -5.52 4.41 6.59
N ALA A 222 -4.45 5.06 6.10
CA ALA A 222 -3.54 5.86 6.91
C ALA A 222 -4.19 7.19 7.33
N ASP A 223 -5.01 7.75 6.45
CA ASP A 223 -5.78 8.96 6.71
C ASP A 223 -6.76 8.77 7.87
N ILE A 224 -7.50 7.65 7.88
CA ILE A 224 -8.41 7.28 8.98
C ILE A 224 -7.61 7.02 10.26
N ALA A 225 -6.52 6.26 10.19
CA ALA A 225 -5.70 5.95 11.37
C ALA A 225 -5.20 7.22 12.08
N GLU A 226 -4.85 8.27 11.34
CA GLU A 226 -4.40 9.53 11.92
C GLU A 226 -5.54 10.27 12.65
N VAL A 227 -6.78 10.19 12.15
CA VAL A 227 -7.97 10.72 12.83
C VAL A 227 -8.23 9.95 14.13
N ASP A 228 -8.23 8.61 14.06
CA ASP A 228 -8.46 7.75 15.24
C ASP A 228 -7.43 8.04 16.35
N ILE A 229 -6.16 8.24 16.00
CA ILE A 229 -5.09 8.56 16.95
C ILE A 229 -5.30 9.94 17.59
N ALA A 230 -5.76 10.92 16.80
CA ALA A 230 -6.04 12.26 17.32
C ALA A 230 -7.22 12.24 18.31
N GLU A 231 -8.30 11.52 17.98
CA GLU A 231 -9.45 11.34 18.87
C GLU A 231 -9.07 10.60 20.16
N TYR A 232 -8.28 9.53 20.03
CA TYR A 232 -7.76 8.79 21.18
C TYR A 232 -6.92 9.68 22.12
N SER A 233 -6.08 10.55 21.56
CA SER A 233 -5.22 11.44 22.35
C SER A 233 -6.04 12.49 23.11
N LEU A 234 -7.04 13.08 22.45
CA LEU A 234 -7.94 14.06 23.06
C LEU A 234 -8.75 13.47 24.23
N ASP A 235 -9.35 12.29 24.03
CA ASP A 235 -10.17 11.65 25.07
C ASP A 235 -9.29 11.23 26.28
N LYS A 236 -8.05 10.80 26.04
CA LYS A 236 -7.07 10.55 27.11
C LYS A 236 -6.76 11.81 27.94
N ASP A 237 -6.52 12.95 27.29
CA ASP A 237 -6.23 14.21 27.98
C ASP A 237 -7.44 14.72 28.79
N VAL A 238 -8.65 14.55 28.26
CA VAL A 238 -9.90 14.85 28.97
C VAL A 238 -10.09 13.94 30.18
N CYS A 239 -9.77 12.65 30.08
CA CYS A 239 -9.81 11.71 31.21
C CYS A 239 -8.76 12.05 32.29
N ILE A 240 -7.59 12.58 31.92
CA ILE A 240 -6.55 12.98 32.88
C ILE A 240 -6.95 14.27 33.62
N ASN A 241 -7.54 15.25 32.93
CA ASN A 241 -7.85 16.56 33.52
C ASN A 241 -9.14 16.60 34.37
N ASN A 242 -10.04 15.61 34.26
CA ASN A 242 -11.27 15.55 35.06
C ASN A 242 -11.13 14.58 36.26
N ASN A 243 -11.05 15.14 37.47
CA ASN A 243 -10.88 14.43 38.75
C ASN A 243 -11.75 13.15 38.91
N PHE A 244 -11.07 12.05 39.27
CA PHE A 244 -11.46 10.73 39.83
C PHE A 244 -12.82 10.07 39.48
N ASN A 245 -13.96 10.75 39.54
CA ASN A 245 -15.27 10.10 39.38
C ASN A 245 -15.62 9.70 37.94
N LYS A 246 -14.90 10.22 36.92
CA LYS A 246 -15.01 9.76 35.52
C LYS A 246 -13.94 8.76 35.09
N GLN A 247 -12.91 8.51 35.92
CA GLN A 247 -11.85 7.55 35.56
C GLN A 247 -12.38 6.12 35.41
N ILE A 248 -13.41 5.74 36.18
CA ILE A 248 -14.01 4.40 36.11
C ILE A 248 -14.65 4.16 34.72
N ALA A 249 -15.32 5.17 34.15
CA ALA A 249 -15.89 5.08 32.80
C ALA A 249 -14.83 5.09 31.67
N CYS A 250 -13.68 5.74 31.89
CA CYS A 250 -12.56 5.71 30.94
C CYS A 250 -11.83 4.34 30.94
N VAL A 251 -11.76 3.65 32.09
CA VAL A 251 -11.11 2.33 32.20
C VAL A 251 -11.84 1.25 31.39
N ASP A 252 -13.16 1.32 31.28
CA ASP A 252 -13.96 0.38 30.49
C ASP A 252 -13.85 0.63 28.97
N ARG A 253 -13.54 1.88 28.57
CA ARG A 253 -13.41 2.28 27.16
C ARG A 253 -12.00 2.03 26.59
N TYR A 254 -10.99 1.94 27.46
CA TYR A 254 -9.60 1.67 27.09
C TYR A 254 -9.11 0.38 27.77
N PRO A 255 -9.29 -0.79 27.14
CA PRO A 255 -8.78 -2.02 27.71
C PRO A 255 -7.26 -1.88 27.83
N LYS A 256 -6.78 -1.79 29.07
CA LYS A 256 -5.37 -1.85 29.43
C LYS A 256 -4.74 -3.00 28.65
N ILE A 257 -3.87 -2.68 27.71
CA ILE A 257 -2.89 -3.64 27.20
C ILE A 257 -2.08 -4.03 28.43
N LYS A 258 -2.36 -5.22 28.98
CA LYS A 258 -1.56 -5.79 30.06
C LYS A 258 -0.11 -5.82 29.58
N ALA A 259 0.74 -5.06 30.25
CA ALA A 259 2.17 -5.27 30.20
C ALA A 259 2.42 -6.63 30.86
N ASN A 260 2.78 -7.62 30.04
CA ASN A 260 3.49 -8.83 30.45
C ASN A 260 4.73 -8.90 29.56
#